data_AF-A0A9D6TK28-F1
#
_entry.id   AF-A0A9D6TK28-F1
#
_cell.length_a   1.000
_cell.length_b   1.000
_cell.length_c   1.000
_cell.angle_alpha   90.00
_cell.angle_beta   90.00
_cell.angle_gamma   90.00
#
_symmetry.space_group_name_H-M   'P 1'
#
loop_
_entity.id
_entity.type
_entity.pdbx_description
1 polymer ?
#
loop_
_entity_poly.entity_id
_entity_poly.type
_entity_poly.pdbx_seq_one_letter_code
_entity_poly.pdbx_strand_id
1 'polypeptide(L)'
;MKKFLLRSQAIVLGALLAGPALAQTGSAATSNANKPRDSQAKAEVSLTRAEDPGLAPALAQARSELEAAQRRGLDEKNPEFSMQRARVESLENAEKNQPWLISIEFPGGTISKFLTTISTARAVSFNIIGAGDRADFNVEVPPFTLRNAHLDTVFKVLRSMLAARGFELEHAGGGNNSLIGVLRRIEPAQAVQRVTPAQFDSFLLAPYLADQSVDDIVSAIRVAWELDPTHDRDVLRLKFHPATSILLVSGPPEAIMVARKVISQLTISPDKGLRPNKRPTQPPTEQKR
;
A
#
# COMPACT_ATOMS: atom_id res chain seq x y z
N MET A 1 28.91 -23.13 -30.88
CA MET A 1 29.69 -21.89 -31.08
C MET A 1 29.05 -21.04 -32.17
N LYS A 2 28.24 -20.03 -31.82
CA LYS A 2 27.62 -19.11 -32.79
C LYS A 2 27.99 -17.68 -32.37
N LYS A 3 28.85 -17.03 -33.16
CA LYS A 3 29.30 -15.65 -32.98
C LYS A 3 28.22 -14.72 -33.55
N PHE A 4 27.64 -13.86 -32.72
CA PHE A 4 26.78 -12.77 -33.17
C PHE A 4 27.63 -11.51 -33.36
N LEU A 5 27.64 -11.00 -34.59
CA LEU A 5 28.28 -9.75 -35.00
C LEU A 5 27.49 -8.56 -34.44
N LEU A 6 28.14 -7.70 -33.66
CA LEU A 6 27.67 -6.33 -33.38
C LEU A 6 27.96 -5.46 -34.61
N ARG A 7 26.93 -4.79 -35.14
CA ARG A 7 27.08 -3.68 -36.08
C ARG A 7 26.90 -2.36 -35.32
N SER A 8 28.01 -1.62 -35.21
CA SER A 8 28.05 -0.22 -34.78
C SER A 8 27.36 0.67 -35.82
N GLN A 9 26.48 1.56 -35.39
CA GLN A 9 25.97 2.68 -36.17
C GLN A 9 26.55 3.97 -35.62
N ALA A 10 27.20 4.72 -36.49
CA ALA A 10 27.80 6.02 -36.22
C ALA A 10 26.71 7.11 -36.17
N ILE A 11 26.75 7.97 -35.16
CA ILE A 11 25.91 9.17 -35.08
C ILE A 11 26.73 10.35 -35.62
N VAL A 12 26.19 10.99 -36.65
CA VAL A 12 26.72 12.19 -37.30
C VAL A 12 26.46 13.41 -36.42
N LEU A 13 27.52 14.15 -36.12
CA LEU A 13 27.51 15.47 -35.50
C LEU A 13 27.04 16.51 -36.54
N GLY A 14 25.93 17.18 -36.29
CA GLY A 14 25.46 18.35 -37.06
C GLY A 14 25.57 19.61 -36.22
N ALA A 15 26.45 20.52 -36.63
CA ALA A 15 26.76 21.78 -35.97
C ALA A 15 25.86 22.95 -36.42
N LEU A 16 25.79 23.95 -35.53
CA LEU A 16 25.62 25.41 -35.76
C LEU A 16 24.50 25.90 -36.69
N LEU A 17 23.64 26.78 -36.16
CA LEU A 17 23.40 28.09 -36.78
C LEU A 17 22.97 29.10 -35.69
N ALA A 18 23.77 30.16 -35.57
CA ALA A 18 23.53 31.34 -34.75
C ALA A 18 22.58 32.31 -35.48
N GLY A 19 21.73 33.01 -34.71
CA GLY A 19 20.87 34.08 -35.20
C GLY A 19 20.88 35.27 -34.23
N PRO A 20 20.80 36.52 -34.73
CA PRO A 20 21.33 37.70 -34.05
C PRO A 20 20.38 38.35 -33.04
N ALA A 21 21.02 39.03 -32.09
CA ALA A 21 20.44 39.92 -31.10
C ALA A 21 19.84 41.18 -31.77
N LEU A 22 18.62 41.55 -31.37
CA LEU A 22 18.11 42.90 -31.48
C LEU A 22 17.83 43.44 -30.09
N ALA A 23 18.62 44.46 -29.74
CA ALA A 23 18.45 45.27 -28.55
C ALA A 23 17.20 46.14 -28.67
N GLN A 24 16.36 46.12 -27.64
CA GLN A 24 15.44 47.22 -27.35
C GLN A 24 15.80 47.79 -25.99
N THR A 25 16.43 48.96 -26.03
CA THR A 25 16.61 49.87 -24.91
C THR A 25 15.28 50.57 -24.65
N GLY A 26 14.69 50.35 -23.47
CA GLY A 26 13.41 50.95 -23.11
C GLY A 26 13.26 51.13 -21.60
N SER A 27 13.58 52.35 -21.16
CA SER A 27 12.97 53.09 -20.05
C SER A 27 13.05 52.54 -18.62
N ALA A 28 13.86 53.23 -17.83
CA ALA A 28 13.86 53.19 -16.38
C ALA A 28 12.54 53.73 -15.79
N ALA A 29 11.93 52.93 -14.92
CA ALA A 29 11.00 53.40 -13.90
C ALA A 29 11.28 52.59 -12.63
N THR A 30 12.08 53.17 -11.73
CA THR A 30 12.35 52.66 -10.38
C THR A 30 11.08 52.72 -9.54
N SER A 31 10.25 51.68 -9.64
CA SER A 31 9.23 51.34 -8.66
C SER A 31 9.88 50.45 -7.60
N ASN A 32 10.15 51.04 -6.43
CA ASN A 32 10.66 50.35 -5.26
C ASN A 32 9.49 49.60 -4.60
N ALA A 33 8.99 48.56 -5.29
CA ALA A 33 8.00 47.66 -4.77
C ALA A 33 8.69 46.63 -3.88
N ASN A 34 8.35 46.66 -2.60
CA ASN A 34 8.78 45.72 -1.57
C ASN A 34 8.37 44.30 -1.99
N LYS A 35 9.24 43.64 -2.75
CA LYS A 35 9.01 42.32 -3.32
C LYS A 35 8.88 41.36 -2.14
N PRO A 36 7.72 40.70 -1.94
CA PRO A 36 7.61 39.68 -0.91
C PRO A 36 8.75 38.70 -1.17
N ARG A 37 9.55 38.50 -0.12
CA ARG A 37 10.70 37.60 -0.14
C ARG A 37 10.11 36.21 -0.23
N ASP A 38 9.79 35.80 -1.46
CA ASP A 38 9.35 34.45 -1.82
C ASP A 38 10.40 33.51 -1.27
N SER A 39 10.11 33.01 -0.08
CA SER A 39 10.90 32.00 0.58
C SER A 39 10.58 30.74 -0.19
N GLN A 40 11.26 30.56 -1.33
CA GLN A 40 11.23 29.34 -2.10
C GLN A 40 11.79 28.26 -1.20
N ALA A 41 10.91 27.64 -0.41
CA ALA A 41 11.24 26.50 0.41
C ALA A 41 11.83 25.46 -0.53
N LYS A 42 13.14 25.22 -0.38
CA LYS A 42 13.86 24.27 -1.20
C LYS A 42 13.45 22.89 -0.71
N ALA A 43 13.01 22.04 -1.62
CA ALA A 43 12.71 20.67 -1.26
C ALA A 43 14.00 19.98 -0.82
N GLU A 44 13.97 19.34 0.34
CA GLU A 44 15.11 18.65 0.92
C GLU A 44 14.82 17.15 0.98
N VAL A 45 15.77 16.36 0.49
CA VAL A 45 15.72 14.90 0.54
C VAL A 45 16.99 14.42 1.20
N SER A 46 16.85 13.73 2.33
CA SER A 46 17.95 13.06 3.00
C SER A 46 17.71 11.55 2.98
N LEU A 47 18.82 10.83 2.82
CA LEU A 47 18.86 9.37 2.79
C LEU A 47 19.61 8.89 4.01
N THR A 48 19.01 7.95 4.72
CA THR A 48 19.61 7.28 5.86
C THR A 48 19.45 5.79 5.65
N ARG A 49 20.49 5.00 5.91
CA ARG A 49 20.35 3.55 5.85
C ARG A 49 19.50 3.10 7.03
N ALA A 50 18.59 2.15 6.85
CA ALA A 50 17.92 1.53 7.98
C ALA A 50 18.96 0.74 8.78
N GLU A 51 19.44 1.31 9.88
CA GLU A 51 20.37 0.61 10.76
C GLU A 51 19.61 -0.48 11.52
N ASP A 52 19.91 -1.74 11.20
CA ASP A 52 19.62 -2.84 12.11
C ASP A 52 20.71 -2.84 13.20
N PRO A 53 20.38 -2.47 14.46
CA PRO A 53 21.36 -2.36 15.53
C PRO A 53 22.06 -3.68 15.84
N GLY A 54 21.48 -4.83 15.45
CA GLY A 54 22.09 -6.14 15.64
C GLY A 54 23.05 -6.55 14.53
N LEU A 55 22.95 -5.96 13.34
CA LEU A 55 23.69 -6.45 12.18
C LEU A 55 25.16 -6.04 12.20
N ALA A 56 25.46 -4.79 12.54
CA ALA A 56 26.83 -4.28 12.65
C ALA A 56 27.68 -5.07 13.67
N PRO A 57 27.23 -5.29 14.93
CA PRO A 57 28.00 -6.08 15.88
C PRO A 57 28.10 -7.56 15.45
N ALA A 58 27.05 -8.14 14.86
CA ALA A 58 27.09 -9.52 14.38
C ALA A 58 28.12 -9.70 13.23
N LEU A 59 28.19 -8.74 12.30
CA LEU A 59 29.17 -8.76 11.22
C LEU A 59 30.60 -8.59 11.75
N ALA A 60 30.81 -7.69 12.71
CA ALA A 60 32.10 -7.51 13.36
C ALA A 60 32.56 -8.79 14.09
N GLN A 61 31.65 -9.45 14.82
CA GLN A 61 31.93 -10.73 15.47
C GLN A 61 32.26 -11.83 14.45
N ALA A 62 31.46 -11.97 13.40
CA ALA A 62 31.69 -13.00 12.37
C ALA A 62 33.03 -12.80 11.65
N ARG A 63 33.44 -11.56 11.37
CA ARG A 63 34.76 -11.25 10.81
C ARG A 63 35.90 -11.61 11.77
N SER A 64 35.72 -11.32 13.06
CA SER A 64 36.70 -11.69 14.09
C SER A 64 36.86 -13.20 14.24
N GLU A 65 35.76 -13.96 14.21
CA GLU A 65 35.76 -15.43 14.24
C GLU A 65 36.50 -16.03 13.03
N LEU A 66 36.22 -15.50 11.82
CA LEU A 66 36.89 -15.92 10.59
C LEU A 66 38.40 -15.63 10.63
N GLU A 67 38.81 -14.46 11.11
CA GLU A 67 40.23 -14.12 11.27
C GLU A 67 40.92 -15.03 12.30
N ALA A 68 40.24 -15.35 13.40
CA ALA A 68 40.76 -16.27 14.41
C ALA A 68 40.92 -17.70 13.87
N ALA A 69 40.01 -18.17 13.01
CA ALA A 69 40.15 -19.44 12.30
C ALA A 69 41.34 -19.43 11.33
N GLN A 70 41.54 -18.34 10.59
CA GLN A 70 42.70 -18.19 9.70
C GLN A 70 44.02 -18.22 10.47
N ARG A 71 44.09 -17.57 11.64
CA ARG A 71 45.27 -17.61 12.53
C ARG A 71 45.56 -18.99 13.10
N ARG A 72 44.54 -19.85 13.26
CA ARG A 72 44.69 -21.25 13.66
C ARG A 72 45.21 -22.16 12.52
N GLY A 73 45.44 -21.62 11.32
CA GLY A 73 45.87 -22.40 10.16
C GLY A 73 44.75 -23.24 9.53
N LEU A 74 43.49 -22.92 9.83
CA LEU A 74 42.36 -23.53 9.12
C LEU A 74 42.32 -23.00 7.69
N ASP A 75 42.27 -23.91 6.72
CA ASP A 75 42.23 -23.60 5.30
C ASP A 75 40.79 -23.68 4.75
N GLU A 76 40.62 -23.32 3.47
CA GLU A 76 39.31 -23.37 2.79
C GLU A 76 38.73 -24.79 2.70
N LYS A 77 39.53 -25.84 2.91
CA LYS A 77 39.07 -27.23 2.90
C LYS A 77 38.44 -27.63 4.23
N ASN A 78 38.71 -26.88 5.31
CA ASN A 78 38.09 -27.12 6.60
C ASN A 78 36.61 -26.67 6.59
N PRO A 79 35.66 -27.54 6.98
CA PRO A 79 34.23 -27.18 7.01
C PRO A 79 33.92 -26.01 7.96
N GLU A 80 34.65 -25.86 9.07
CA GLU A 80 34.48 -24.73 10.02
C GLU A 80 34.78 -23.38 9.35
N PHE A 81 35.89 -23.31 8.60
CA PHE A 81 36.28 -22.10 7.88
C PHE A 81 35.28 -21.74 6.79
N SER A 82 34.80 -22.73 6.03
CA SER A 82 33.77 -22.55 5.00
C SER A 82 32.47 -21.99 5.58
N MET A 83 32.00 -22.54 6.72
CA MET A 83 30.81 -22.04 7.41
C MET A 83 30.98 -20.60 7.91
N GLN A 84 32.14 -20.26 8.49
CA GLN A 84 32.40 -18.90 8.97
C GLN A 84 32.46 -17.89 7.83
N ARG A 85 33.07 -18.24 6.70
CA ARG A 85 33.09 -17.40 5.50
C ARG A 85 31.68 -17.17 4.95
N ALA A 86 30.87 -18.23 4.86
CA ALA A 86 29.47 -18.14 4.43
C ALA A 86 28.64 -17.27 5.38
N ARG A 87 28.93 -17.31 6.69
CA ARG A 87 28.29 -16.44 7.69
C ARG A 87 28.65 -14.97 7.46
N VAL A 88 29.92 -14.64 7.24
CA VAL A 88 30.34 -13.26 6.92
C VAL A 88 29.68 -12.78 5.63
N GLU A 89 29.73 -13.57 4.57
CA GLU A 89 29.13 -13.22 3.28
C GLU A 89 27.61 -12.99 3.38
N SER A 90 26.90 -13.83 4.12
CA SER A 90 25.45 -13.65 4.31
C SER A 90 25.12 -12.37 5.10
N LEU A 91 25.90 -12.03 6.12
CA LEU A 91 25.74 -10.78 6.89
C LEU A 91 26.11 -9.55 6.05
N GLU A 92 27.16 -9.60 5.24
CA GLU A 92 27.51 -8.52 4.31
C GLU A 92 26.44 -8.31 3.24
N ASN A 93 25.87 -9.39 2.73
CA ASN A 93 24.75 -9.32 1.79
C ASN A 93 23.49 -8.77 2.48
N ALA A 94 23.21 -9.15 3.73
CA ALA A 94 22.12 -8.56 4.51
C ALA A 94 22.33 -7.04 4.71
N GLU A 95 23.56 -6.61 4.99
CA GLU A 95 23.91 -5.19 5.14
C GLU A 95 23.71 -4.43 3.82
N LYS A 96 24.24 -4.97 2.71
CA LYS A 96 24.03 -4.43 1.36
C LYS A 96 22.56 -4.32 0.97
N ASN A 97 21.75 -5.27 1.42
CA ASN A 97 20.32 -5.35 1.12
C ASN A 97 19.44 -4.58 2.12
N GLN A 98 20.01 -3.91 3.13
CA GLN A 98 19.23 -3.06 4.02
C GLN A 98 18.49 -1.98 3.23
N PRO A 99 17.19 -1.79 3.48
CA PRO A 99 16.40 -0.79 2.79
C PRO A 99 16.88 0.61 3.17
N TRP A 100 16.86 1.54 2.21
CA TRP A 100 17.08 2.96 2.51
C TRP A 100 15.82 3.57 3.12
N LEU A 101 16.03 4.39 4.13
CA LEU A 101 15.04 5.29 4.70
C LEU A 101 15.23 6.66 4.06
N ILE A 102 14.10 7.27 3.67
CA ILE A 102 14.08 8.55 2.99
C ILE A 102 13.31 9.52 3.86
N SER A 103 13.91 10.67 4.12
CA SER A 103 13.21 11.82 4.68
C SER A 103 13.05 12.85 3.57
N ILE A 104 11.80 13.26 3.31
CA ILE A 104 11.42 14.15 2.22
C ILE A 104 10.63 15.29 2.83
N GLU A 105 11.06 16.51 2.58
CA GLU A 105 10.25 17.71 2.79
C GLU A 105 9.91 18.30 1.43
N PHE A 106 8.66 18.09 1.01
CA PHE A 106 8.19 18.55 -0.29
C PHE A 106 7.24 19.75 -0.09
N PRO A 107 7.58 20.95 -0.59
CA PRO A 107 6.79 22.17 -0.41
C PRO A 107 5.53 22.22 -1.29
N GLY A 108 5.27 21.15 -2.03
CA GLY A 108 4.24 21.11 -3.07
C GLY A 108 4.78 21.52 -4.45
N GLY A 109 3.96 21.28 -5.46
CA GLY A 109 4.27 21.53 -6.87
C GLY A 109 3.90 20.34 -7.75
N THR A 110 4.40 20.27 -8.98
CA THR A 110 4.00 19.23 -9.93
C THR A 110 4.61 17.86 -9.63
N ILE A 111 4.00 16.78 -10.12
CA ILE A 111 4.59 15.42 -10.09
C ILE A 111 5.99 15.45 -10.71
N SER A 112 6.18 16.16 -11.82
CA SER A 112 7.52 16.31 -12.43
C SER A 112 8.54 16.89 -11.45
N LYS A 113 8.18 17.94 -10.72
CA LYS A 113 9.05 18.57 -9.71
C LYS A 113 9.36 17.62 -8.55
N PHE A 114 8.37 16.83 -8.15
CA PHE A 114 8.57 15.79 -7.14
C PHE A 114 9.55 14.71 -7.60
N LEU A 115 9.39 14.22 -8.84
CA LEU A 115 10.28 13.20 -9.42
C LEU A 115 11.72 13.68 -9.55
N THR A 116 11.94 14.94 -9.96
CA THR A 116 13.29 15.52 -10.02
C THR A 116 13.90 15.74 -8.64
N THR A 117 13.06 16.06 -7.65
CA THR A 117 13.48 16.20 -6.25
C THR A 117 13.97 14.86 -5.71
N ILE A 118 13.21 13.77 -5.90
CA ILE A 118 13.61 12.43 -5.45
C ILE A 118 14.80 11.89 -6.24
N SER A 119 14.87 12.10 -7.56
CA SER A 119 15.97 11.56 -8.37
C SER A 119 17.33 12.18 -8.06
N THR A 120 17.35 13.32 -7.36
CA THR A 120 18.59 13.92 -6.83
C THR A 120 19.23 13.03 -5.76
N ALA A 121 18.44 12.20 -5.08
CA ALA A 121 18.90 11.24 -4.08
C ALA A 121 19.49 9.99 -4.76
N ARG A 122 20.80 10.02 -5.09
CA ARG A 122 21.50 9.02 -5.92
C ARG A 122 21.37 7.55 -5.50
N ALA A 123 21.01 7.25 -4.24
CA ALA A 123 20.94 5.87 -3.75
C ALA A 123 19.61 5.16 -4.08
N VAL A 124 18.61 5.88 -4.59
CA VAL A 124 17.27 5.35 -4.87
C VAL A 124 16.83 5.74 -6.26
N SER A 125 16.18 4.81 -6.95
CA SER A 125 15.54 5.08 -8.25
C SER A 125 14.03 5.06 -8.10
N PHE A 126 13.38 6.15 -8.50
CA PHE A 126 11.93 6.29 -8.44
C PHE A 126 11.44 6.78 -9.79
N ASN A 127 10.85 5.86 -10.55
CA ASN A 127 10.41 6.10 -11.91
C ASN A 127 8.89 5.99 -11.98
N ILE A 128 8.24 6.94 -12.61
CA ILE A 128 6.81 6.87 -12.92
C ILE A 128 6.63 6.92 -14.42
N ILE A 129 5.93 5.94 -14.96
CA ILE A 129 5.56 5.84 -16.37
C ILE A 129 4.12 6.36 -16.51
N GLY A 130 3.90 7.38 -17.35
CA GLY A 130 2.55 7.83 -17.65
C GLY A 130 1.91 6.91 -18.69
N ALA A 131 0.74 6.35 -18.37
CA ALA A 131 -0.09 5.61 -19.33
C ALA A 131 -0.94 6.55 -20.22
N GLY A 132 -1.10 7.81 -19.80
CA GLY A 132 -1.90 8.83 -20.47
C GLY A 132 -1.07 9.94 -21.15
N ASP A 133 -1.55 11.18 -21.05
CA ASP A 133 -0.89 12.34 -21.63
C ASP A 133 0.31 12.77 -20.76
N ARG A 134 1.36 13.29 -21.39
CA ARG A 134 2.48 13.93 -20.68
C ARG A 134 2.01 15.09 -19.79
N ALA A 135 0.88 15.73 -20.12
CA ALA A 135 0.24 16.74 -19.29
C ALA A 135 -0.13 16.24 -17.87
N ASP A 136 -0.34 14.92 -17.69
CA ASP A 136 -0.68 14.33 -16.39
C ASP A 136 0.45 14.52 -15.35
N PHE A 137 1.70 14.72 -15.79
CA PHE A 137 2.82 15.02 -14.89
C PHE A 137 2.87 16.47 -14.38
N ASN A 138 1.98 17.33 -14.87
CA ASN A 138 1.82 18.71 -14.39
C ASN A 138 0.80 18.84 -13.26
N VAL A 139 0.17 17.74 -12.85
CA VAL A 139 -0.76 17.70 -11.72
C VAL A 139 -0.03 18.13 -10.45
N GLU A 140 -0.63 19.06 -9.72
CA GLU A 140 -0.05 19.51 -8.46
C GLU A 140 -0.20 18.43 -7.38
N VAL A 141 0.82 18.33 -6.56
CA VAL A 141 0.92 17.49 -5.36
C VAL A 141 0.97 18.47 -4.18
N PRO A 142 0.15 18.28 -3.15
CA PRO A 142 0.15 19.17 -1.98
C PRO A 142 1.49 19.10 -1.23
N PRO A 143 1.81 20.11 -0.41
CA PRO A 143 2.97 20.04 0.47
C PRO A 143 2.84 18.88 1.47
N PHE A 144 3.95 18.19 1.75
CA PHE A 144 4.00 17.16 2.77
C PHE A 144 5.43 16.91 3.28
N THR A 145 5.52 16.31 4.45
CA THR A 145 6.79 15.90 5.06
C THR A 145 6.72 14.43 5.44
N LEU A 146 7.74 13.67 5.05
CA LEU A 146 7.97 12.28 5.46
C LEU A 146 9.34 12.20 6.12
N ARG A 147 9.43 11.45 7.22
CA ARG A 147 10.68 11.21 7.92
C ARG A 147 10.90 9.73 8.04
N ASN A 148 12.13 9.29 7.77
CA ASN A 148 12.56 7.90 7.89
C ASN A 148 11.61 6.90 7.21
N ALA A 149 11.10 7.25 6.02
CA ALA A 149 10.10 6.47 5.32
C ALA A 149 10.75 5.53 4.30
N HIS A 150 10.24 4.31 4.18
CA HIS A 150 10.58 3.43 3.06
C HIS A 150 10.02 3.98 1.75
N LEU A 151 10.66 3.62 0.63
CA LEU A 151 10.24 4.02 -0.72
C LEU A 151 8.78 3.62 -1.01
N ASP A 152 8.35 2.44 -0.54
CA ASP A 152 6.96 1.99 -0.64
C ASP A 152 5.97 2.88 0.11
N THR A 153 6.37 3.41 1.26
CA THR A 153 5.54 4.35 2.03
C THR A 153 5.40 5.67 1.29
N VAL A 154 6.50 6.19 0.73
CA VAL A 154 6.48 7.38 -0.13
C VAL A 154 5.52 7.16 -1.32
N PHE A 155 5.60 5.99 -1.95
CA PHE A 155 4.72 5.64 -3.07
C PHE A 155 3.24 5.55 -2.67
N LYS A 156 2.93 4.92 -1.53
CA LYS A 156 1.55 4.82 -1.00
C LYS A 156 0.96 6.19 -0.69
N VAL A 157 1.74 7.07 -0.08
CA VAL A 157 1.32 8.44 0.24
C VAL A 157 1.05 9.21 -1.06
N LEU A 158 1.97 9.14 -2.03
CA LEU A 158 1.79 9.78 -3.33
C LEU A 158 0.54 9.23 -4.05
N ARG A 159 0.34 7.90 -4.05
CA ARG A 159 -0.85 7.26 -4.62
C ARG A 159 -2.13 7.82 -4.00
N SER A 160 -2.18 7.94 -2.67
CA SER A 160 -3.35 8.47 -1.97
C SER A 160 -3.66 9.93 -2.34
N MET A 161 -2.62 10.77 -2.46
CA MET A 161 -2.78 12.18 -2.84
C MET A 161 -3.24 12.33 -4.30
N LEU A 162 -2.73 11.49 -5.19
CA LEU A 162 -3.10 11.47 -6.61
C LEU A 162 -4.51 10.90 -6.83
N ALA A 163 -4.91 9.89 -6.04
CA ALA A 163 -6.25 9.31 -6.09
C ALA A 163 -7.35 10.36 -5.84
N ALA A 164 -7.14 11.24 -4.87
CA ALA A 164 -8.07 12.35 -4.59
C ALA A 164 -8.22 13.34 -5.76
N ARG A 165 -7.28 13.32 -6.72
CA ARG A 165 -7.25 14.19 -7.90
C ARG A 165 -7.66 13.45 -9.18
N GLY A 166 -8.18 12.22 -9.07
CA GLY A 166 -8.59 11.42 -10.22
C GLY A 166 -7.42 10.76 -10.95
N PHE A 167 -6.31 10.50 -10.27
CA PHE A 167 -5.18 9.77 -10.82
C PHE A 167 -4.94 8.49 -10.02
N GLU A 168 -4.68 7.39 -10.70
CA GLU A 168 -4.25 6.15 -10.09
C GLU A 168 -2.78 5.92 -10.35
N LEU A 169 -2.07 5.55 -9.30
CA LEU A 169 -0.68 5.21 -9.34
C LEU A 169 -0.54 3.74 -8.91
N GLU A 170 -0.16 2.87 -9.86
CA GLU A 170 0.02 1.45 -9.62
C GLU A 170 1.48 1.05 -9.57
N HIS A 171 1.80 0.09 -8.71
CA HIS A 171 3.13 -0.47 -8.63
C HIS A 171 3.34 -1.47 -9.77
N ALA A 172 4.26 -1.17 -10.68
CA ALA A 172 4.55 -2.00 -11.86
C ALA A 172 5.82 -2.86 -11.70
N GLY A 173 6.64 -2.56 -10.70
CA GLY A 173 7.85 -3.33 -10.41
C GLY A 173 8.87 -2.52 -9.62
N GLY A 174 9.96 -3.17 -9.26
CA GLY A 174 10.99 -2.56 -8.43
C GLY A 174 11.74 -3.58 -7.60
N GLY A 175 12.82 -3.12 -6.96
CA GLY A 175 13.54 -3.85 -5.92
C GLY A 175 13.65 -2.98 -4.67
N ASN A 176 14.46 -3.37 -3.69
CA ASN A 176 14.53 -2.69 -2.39
C ASN A 176 14.80 -1.16 -2.49
N ASN A 177 15.53 -0.74 -3.54
CA ASN A 177 15.96 0.64 -3.75
C ASN A 177 15.51 1.20 -5.12
N SER A 178 14.55 0.52 -5.76
CA SER A 178 14.04 0.90 -7.06
C SER A 178 12.54 0.72 -7.09
N LEU A 179 11.81 1.74 -7.50
CA LEU A 179 10.37 1.65 -7.66
C LEU A 179 9.97 2.17 -9.04
N ILE A 180 9.12 1.40 -9.72
CA ILE A 180 8.51 1.72 -10.99
C ILE A 180 7.00 1.78 -10.77
N GLY A 181 6.44 2.99 -10.90
CA GLY A 181 5.01 3.24 -10.87
C GLY A 181 4.45 3.45 -12.27
N VAL A 182 3.18 3.11 -12.49
CA VAL A 182 2.41 3.50 -13.67
C VAL A 182 1.32 4.47 -13.22
N LEU A 183 1.38 5.69 -13.74
CA LEU A 183 0.40 6.76 -13.52
C LEU A 183 -0.64 6.70 -14.62
N ARG A 184 -1.90 6.55 -14.24
CA ARG A 184 -3.05 6.60 -15.15
C ARG A 184 -4.07 7.63 -14.65
N ARG A 185 -4.74 8.30 -15.58
CA ARG A 185 -5.87 9.15 -15.25
C ARG A 185 -7.13 8.28 -15.12
N ILE A 186 -7.87 8.47 -14.04
CA ILE A 186 -9.17 7.85 -13.82
C ILE A 186 -10.19 8.83 -14.37
N GLU A 187 -10.90 8.46 -15.43
CA GLU A 187 -12.03 9.26 -15.87
C GLU A 187 -13.06 9.36 -14.74
N PRO A 188 -13.66 10.53 -14.47
CA PRO A 188 -14.60 10.70 -13.37
C PRO A 188 -15.80 9.74 -13.48
N ALA A 189 -16.17 9.32 -14.70
CA ALA A 189 -17.17 8.28 -14.93
C ALA A 189 -16.79 6.91 -14.32
N GLN A 190 -15.49 6.59 -14.29
CA GLN A 190 -14.95 5.39 -13.65
C GLN A 190 -14.65 5.58 -12.15
N ALA A 191 -14.45 6.82 -11.69
CA ALA A 191 -14.24 7.11 -10.27
C ALA A 191 -15.48 6.74 -9.42
N VAL A 192 -16.69 6.90 -9.97
CA VAL A 192 -17.95 6.47 -9.34
C VAL A 192 -18.10 4.93 -9.32
N GLN A 193 -17.41 4.22 -10.21
CA GLN A 193 -17.43 2.75 -10.30
C GLN A 193 -16.34 2.05 -9.49
N ARG A 194 -15.49 2.78 -8.77
CA ARG A 194 -14.61 2.19 -7.74
C ARG A 194 -15.36 1.94 -6.45
N VAL A 195 -16.57 1.38 -6.57
CA VAL A 195 -17.13 0.55 -5.51
C VAL A 195 -16.12 -0.59 -5.39
N THR A 196 -15.38 -0.66 -4.29
CA THR A 196 -14.58 -1.83 -3.93
C THR A 196 -15.39 -3.05 -4.33
N PRO A 197 -14.90 -3.93 -5.23
CA PRO A 197 -15.74 -4.94 -5.85
C PRO A 197 -16.47 -5.66 -4.73
N ALA A 198 -17.80 -5.60 -4.77
CA ALA A 198 -18.62 -6.11 -3.69
C ALA A 198 -18.20 -7.56 -3.45
N GLN A 199 -17.64 -7.81 -2.27
CA GLN A 199 -17.30 -9.15 -1.86
C GLN A 199 -18.58 -9.87 -1.48
N PHE A 200 -18.49 -11.18 -1.39
CA PHE A 200 -19.61 -12.05 -1.07
C PHE A 200 -19.15 -13.07 -0.04
N ASP A 201 -19.95 -13.23 1.01
CA ASP A 201 -19.73 -14.26 2.03
C ASP A 201 -21.08 -14.87 2.45
N SER A 202 -21.02 -16.09 2.98
CA SER A 202 -22.20 -16.85 3.38
C SER A 202 -22.04 -17.39 4.80
N PHE A 203 -23.04 -17.16 5.63
CA PHE A 203 -23.03 -17.57 7.04
C PHE A 203 -24.18 -18.55 7.31
N LEU A 204 -23.87 -19.72 7.85
CA LEU A 204 -24.88 -20.67 8.29
C LEU A 204 -25.48 -20.20 9.62
N LEU A 205 -26.76 -19.85 9.63
CA LEU A 205 -27.45 -19.34 10.81
C LEU A 205 -28.16 -20.43 11.62
N ALA A 206 -28.31 -21.65 11.09
CA ALA A 206 -29.05 -22.73 11.74
C ALA A 206 -28.79 -22.92 13.25
N PRO A 207 -27.53 -22.83 13.76
CA PRO A 207 -27.26 -22.97 15.19
C PRO A 207 -27.83 -21.85 16.07
N TYR A 208 -28.08 -20.67 15.51
CA TYR A 208 -28.50 -19.46 16.24
C TYR A 208 -30.02 -19.24 16.19
N LEU A 209 -30.71 -19.82 15.20
CA LEU A 209 -32.15 -19.62 14.98
C LEU A 209 -33.04 -20.25 16.05
N ALA A 210 -32.48 -21.02 16.99
CA ALA A 210 -33.21 -21.55 18.14
C ALA A 210 -33.51 -20.48 19.20
N ASP A 211 -32.64 -19.48 19.34
CA ASP A 211 -32.76 -18.44 20.37
C ASP A 211 -32.97 -17.04 19.79
N GLN A 212 -32.58 -16.80 18.53
CA GLN A 212 -32.66 -15.49 17.90
C GLN A 212 -33.41 -15.55 16.57
N SER A 213 -34.21 -14.51 16.29
CA SER A 213 -34.88 -14.41 15.00
C SER A 213 -33.91 -13.95 13.91
N VAL A 214 -34.20 -14.32 12.66
CA VAL A 214 -33.42 -13.84 11.50
C VAL A 214 -33.44 -12.31 11.42
N ASP A 215 -34.58 -11.70 11.72
CA ASP A 215 -34.76 -10.25 11.66
C ASP A 215 -33.88 -9.54 12.70
N ASP A 216 -33.74 -10.09 13.91
CA ASP A 216 -32.86 -9.54 14.94
C ASP A 216 -31.39 -9.58 14.50
N ILE A 217 -30.95 -10.71 13.90
CA ILE A 217 -29.58 -10.86 13.40
C ILE A 217 -29.30 -9.88 12.27
N VAL A 218 -30.20 -9.79 11.28
CA VAL A 218 -30.07 -8.87 10.14
C VAL A 218 -30.08 -7.41 10.63
N SER A 219 -30.96 -7.07 11.57
CA SER A 219 -31.04 -5.75 12.19
C SER A 219 -29.75 -5.40 12.93
N ALA A 220 -29.22 -6.31 13.75
CA ALA A 220 -27.97 -6.11 14.48
C ALA A 220 -26.78 -5.85 13.54
N ILE A 221 -26.68 -6.57 12.42
CA ILE A 221 -25.64 -6.35 11.41
C ILE A 221 -25.79 -4.97 10.77
N ARG A 222 -27.01 -4.57 10.39
CA ARG A 222 -27.26 -3.24 9.79
C ARG A 222 -26.95 -2.10 10.75
N VAL A 223 -27.42 -2.19 11.99
CA VAL A 223 -27.12 -1.20 13.03
C VAL A 223 -25.62 -1.11 13.27
N ALA A 224 -24.93 -2.25 13.37
CA ALA A 224 -23.47 -2.27 13.55
C ALA A 224 -22.71 -1.64 12.38
N TRP A 225 -23.20 -1.79 11.14
CA TRP A 225 -22.64 -1.14 9.95
C TRP A 225 -22.89 0.38 9.96
N GLU A 226 -24.11 0.79 10.29
CA GLU A 226 -24.56 2.20 10.32
C GLU A 226 -23.98 3.01 11.49
N LEU A 227 -23.35 2.36 12.50
CA LEU A 227 -22.69 3.05 13.61
C LEU A 227 -21.52 3.94 13.17
N ASP A 228 -20.88 3.65 12.04
CA ASP A 228 -19.84 4.50 11.46
C ASP A 228 -20.46 5.41 10.37
N PRO A 229 -20.44 6.75 10.54
CA PRO A 229 -21.06 7.68 9.60
C PRO A 229 -20.35 7.73 8.24
N THR A 230 -19.18 7.12 8.09
CA THR A 230 -18.48 7.02 6.80
C THR A 230 -19.03 5.90 5.91
N HIS A 231 -19.82 4.99 6.47
CA HIS A 231 -20.40 3.88 5.72
C HIS A 231 -21.70 4.28 5.02
N ASP A 232 -21.81 3.88 3.75
CA ASP A 232 -23.06 3.98 3.00
C ASP A 232 -23.95 2.74 3.24
N ARG A 233 -25.19 2.99 3.61
CA ARG A 233 -26.21 1.98 3.93
C ARG A 233 -26.56 1.11 2.73
N ASP A 234 -26.56 1.68 1.53
CA ASP A 234 -27.06 1.00 0.32
C ASP A 234 -26.05 -0.01 -0.25
N VAL A 235 -24.81 0.03 0.24
CA VAL A 235 -23.73 -0.87 -0.20
C VAL A 235 -23.84 -2.24 0.50
N LEU A 236 -24.44 -2.31 1.69
CA LEU A 236 -24.62 -3.56 2.44
C LEU A 236 -25.92 -4.27 2.04
N ARG A 237 -25.78 -5.40 1.34
CA ARG A 237 -26.89 -6.26 0.91
C ARG A 237 -26.90 -7.54 1.73
N LEU A 238 -28.02 -7.78 2.40
CA LEU A 238 -28.27 -8.96 3.22
C LEU A 238 -29.46 -9.71 2.63
N LYS A 239 -29.31 -11.01 2.37
CA LYS A 239 -30.41 -11.90 1.95
C LYS A 239 -30.36 -13.20 2.72
N PHE A 240 -31.46 -13.55 3.38
CA PHE A 240 -31.60 -14.83 4.06
C PHE A 240 -32.31 -15.86 3.17
N HIS A 241 -31.79 -17.08 3.13
CA HIS A 241 -32.39 -18.20 2.41
C HIS A 241 -32.99 -19.21 3.40
N PRO A 242 -34.33 -19.26 3.57
CA PRO A 242 -34.97 -20.01 4.65
C PRO A 242 -34.76 -21.52 4.57
N ALA A 243 -34.73 -22.09 3.37
CA ALA A 243 -34.60 -23.54 3.20
C ALA A 243 -33.23 -24.09 3.65
N THR A 244 -32.18 -23.28 3.57
CA THR A 244 -30.81 -23.67 3.96
C THR A 244 -30.34 -22.99 5.25
N SER A 245 -31.14 -22.07 5.79
CA SER A 245 -30.75 -21.22 6.92
C SER A 245 -29.43 -20.50 6.71
N ILE A 246 -29.17 -20.03 5.48
CA ILE A 246 -27.93 -19.31 5.13
C ILE A 246 -28.25 -17.82 4.99
N LEU A 247 -27.43 -16.97 5.60
CA LEU A 247 -27.40 -15.54 5.36
C LEU A 247 -26.30 -15.21 4.35
N LEU A 248 -26.71 -14.63 3.23
CA LEU A 248 -25.83 -14.11 2.19
C LEU A 248 -25.55 -12.64 2.46
N VAL A 249 -24.27 -12.29 2.55
CA VAL A 249 -23.80 -10.93 2.79
C VAL A 249 -22.98 -10.49 1.59
N SER A 250 -23.34 -9.35 1.02
CA SER A 250 -22.58 -8.72 -0.05
C SER A 250 -22.35 -7.24 0.22
N GLY A 251 -21.12 -6.77 0.03
CA GLY A 251 -20.71 -5.40 0.29
C GLY A 251 -19.19 -5.24 0.30
N PRO A 252 -18.67 -4.12 0.80
CA PRO A 252 -17.23 -3.91 0.98
C PRO A 252 -16.64 -4.93 1.96
N PRO A 253 -15.32 -5.20 1.90
CA PRO A 253 -14.65 -6.11 2.83
C PRO A 253 -14.94 -5.81 4.31
N GLU A 254 -15.05 -4.52 4.65
CA GLU A 254 -15.34 -4.04 5.99
C GLU A 254 -16.74 -4.47 6.46
N ALA A 255 -17.73 -4.45 5.56
CA ALA A 255 -19.10 -4.85 5.88
C ALA A 255 -19.20 -6.35 6.17
N ILE A 256 -18.44 -7.16 5.43
CA ILE A 256 -18.35 -8.62 5.67
C ILE A 256 -17.69 -8.89 7.02
N MET A 257 -16.64 -8.13 7.38
CA MET A 257 -16.01 -8.22 8.69
C MET A 257 -16.98 -7.86 9.83
N VAL A 258 -17.78 -6.80 9.66
CA VAL A 258 -18.81 -6.41 10.63
C VAL A 258 -19.83 -7.53 10.80
N ALA A 259 -20.36 -8.08 9.70
CA ALA A 259 -21.31 -9.18 9.74
C ALA A 259 -20.72 -10.41 10.46
N ARG A 260 -19.49 -10.80 10.13
CA ARG A 260 -18.77 -11.90 10.78
C ARG A 260 -18.61 -11.66 12.28
N LYS A 261 -18.26 -10.43 12.68
CA LYS A 261 -18.10 -10.05 14.09
C LYS A 261 -19.42 -10.16 14.84
N VAL A 262 -20.51 -9.61 14.31
CA VAL A 262 -21.84 -9.70 14.93
C VAL A 262 -22.27 -11.15 15.09
N ILE A 263 -22.15 -11.97 14.02
CA ILE A 263 -22.53 -13.39 14.05
C ILE A 263 -21.67 -14.18 15.05
N SER A 264 -20.37 -13.86 15.16
CA SER A 264 -19.48 -14.53 16.14
C SER A 264 -19.79 -14.20 17.60
N GLN A 265 -20.46 -13.07 17.86
CA GLN A 265 -20.88 -12.66 19.19
C GLN A 265 -22.25 -13.23 19.59
N LEU A 266 -22.98 -13.84 18.65
CA LEU A 266 -24.21 -14.54 18.96
C LEU A 266 -23.85 -15.76 19.82
N THR A 267 -24.14 -15.68 21.11
CA THR A 267 -23.98 -16.81 22.02
C THR A 267 -24.98 -17.90 21.64
N ILE A 268 -24.47 -19.09 21.34
CA ILE A 268 -25.29 -20.30 21.37
C ILE A 268 -25.59 -20.52 22.85
N SER A 269 -26.85 -20.35 23.30
CA SER A 269 -27.19 -20.66 24.68
C SER A 269 -26.88 -22.14 24.89
N PRO A 270 -25.86 -22.50 25.71
CA PRO A 270 -25.38 -23.88 25.71
C PRO A 270 -26.39 -24.87 26.29
N ASP A 271 -27.50 -24.39 26.89
CA ASP A 271 -28.35 -25.26 27.66
C ASP A 271 -29.74 -24.66 27.93
N LYS A 272 -30.56 -24.47 26.88
CA LYS A 272 -32.01 -24.69 27.07
C LYS A 272 -32.24 -26.20 27.01
N GLY A 273 -31.71 -26.89 28.01
CA GLY A 273 -31.93 -28.30 28.24
C GLY A 273 -33.40 -28.61 28.14
N LEU A 274 -33.72 -29.56 27.24
CA LEU A 274 -34.79 -30.54 27.36
C LEU A 274 -35.84 -30.17 28.40
N ARG A 275 -36.73 -29.22 28.10
CA ARG A 275 -37.98 -29.15 28.86
C ARG A 275 -38.70 -30.47 28.56
N PRO A 276 -38.95 -31.32 29.57
CA PRO A 276 -39.64 -32.59 29.34
C PRO A 276 -40.99 -32.26 28.70
N ASN A 277 -41.20 -32.89 27.55
CA ASN A 277 -42.39 -32.77 26.72
C ASN A 277 -43.64 -32.85 27.61
N LYS A 278 -44.32 -31.72 27.83
CA LYS A 278 -45.64 -31.72 28.50
C LYS A 278 -46.55 -32.52 27.58
N ARG A 279 -46.84 -33.76 27.97
CA ARG A 279 -47.82 -34.61 27.29
C ARG A 279 -49.06 -33.78 26.98
N PRO A 280 -49.57 -33.79 25.74
CA PRO A 280 -50.87 -33.21 25.45
C PRO A 280 -51.91 -33.97 26.28
N THR A 281 -52.52 -33.27 27.23
CA THR A 281 -53.68 -33.74 27.97
C THR A 281 -54.78 -33.99 26.94
N GLN A 282 -55.10 -35.26 26.68
CA GLN A 282 -56.22 -35.63 25.83
C GLN A 282 -57.52 -35.09 26.45
N PRO A 283 -58.40 -34.43 25.67
CA PRO A 283 -59.73 -34.08 26.15
C PRO A 283 -60.57 -35.35 26.38
N PRO A 284 -61.46 -35.36 27.38
CA PRO A 284 -62.28 -36.53 27.71
C PRO A 284 -63.28 -36.81 26.60
N THR A 285 -63.29 -38.07 26.14
CA THR A 285 -64.25 -38.59 25.16
C THR A 285 -65.66 -38.58 25.76
N GLU A 286 -66.53 -37.72 25.23
CA GLU A 286 -67.94 -37.64 25.57
C GLU A 286 -68.69 -38.81 24.90
N GLN A 287 -69.00 -39.86 25.67
CA GLN A 287 -69.89 -40.95 25.25
C GLN A 287 -71.35 -40.49 25.29
N LYS A 288 -71.94 -40.25 24.12
CA LYS A 288 -73.39 -40.15 23.97
C LYS A 288 -74.03 -41.54 23.94
N ARG A 289 -75.03 -41.74 24.80
CA ARG A 289 -76.02 -42.83 24.75
C ARG A 289 -77.25 -42.38 23.97
#